data_AF-A0A6N9ASY9-F1
#
_entry.id   AF-A0A6N9ASY9-F1
#
_cell.length_a   1.000
_cell.length_b   1.000
_cell.length_c   1.000
_cell.angle_alpha   90.00
_cell.angle_beta   90.00
_cell.angle_gamma   90.00
#
_symmetry.space_group_name_H-M   'P 1'
#
loop_
_entity.id
_entity.type
_entity.pdbx_description
1 polymer ?
#
loop_
_entity_poly.entity_id
_entity_poly.type
_entity_poly.pdbx_seq_one_letter_code
_entity_poly.pdbx_strand_id
1 'polypeptide(L)'
;MSKFIQTRETTWVRPGTWLAFCILCLSLIGTGPAVAQTTTDPLAGTEATGADADPGAAAAPSTPQDAPPDTSLTLEQRQQAAVQQFLTTVALTKNNLGAVYFEQGHYDSAQVHLEHALEIAPGFAAAYLTMGLVHHARGDSAAALEAFMRTVEGDTLSVARMSTVPPDTVYAWARSQYDRMMVGIPNLAAAHTDMAIAYNQGGYLNEAIHHYRQAIENDSSYVDAYTNLGKVYSDTEEYEQSAEAYEKVLTLSPPEDQLPRIHLNLGVAYMGLERIDDAITEWNRAAVLAPDYMDAYMNLGTAYQNKNMPDSTRAVWERALEVGGQSVVPRVALARLSFAEGRLDDALRYYGEILDLGARDPRISAEIALVHERREDFDQAITNYEQALELVPENAQLKAALSRVRRIVEEREKAIESNKIRVRQIVVATREAADAVMKRLTAGADFAELARETSIDSSRDSGGDLGFFGPGEMIPEFEQAAMGLEVGELSGVVQTPMGFHIIMRIE
;
A
#
# COMPACT_ATOMS: atom_id res chain seq x y z
N MET A 1 41.40 -18.95 -52.37
CA MET A 1 41.60 -17.51 -52.07
C MET A 1 40.36 -17.07 -51.28
N SER A 2 40.35 -17.14 -49.96
CA SER A 2 41.04 -16.28 -48.97
C SER A 2 40.24 -15.00 -48.65
N LYS A 3 39.85 -14.90 -47.36
CA LYS A 3 39.41 -13.72 -46.58
C LYS A 3 37.98 -13.22 -46.88
N PHE A 4 37.04 -13.17 -45.93
CA PHE A 4 37.16 -12.67 -44.55
C PHE A 4 36.33 -13.47 -43.52
N ILE A 5 36.98 -13.77 -42.40
CA ILE A 5 36.52 -14.24 -41.08
C ILE A 5 36.30 -12.95 -40.25
N GLN A 6 35.22 -12.70 -39.50
CA GLN A 6 34.92 -12.99 -38.07
C GLN A 6 33.89 -11.88 -37.67
N THR A 7 32.76 -12.10 -37.00
CA THR A 7 32.51 -12.46 -35.58
C THR A 7 31.01 -12.79 -35.40
N ARG A 8 30.63 -13.99 -34.90
CA ARG A 8 30.05 -14.29 -33.55
C ARG A 8 28.72 -13.53 -33.26
N GLU A 9 27.58 -14.12 -32.88
CA GLU A 9 27.30 -15.28 -32.01
C GLU A 9 26.01 -16.05 -32.37
N THR A 10 25.94 -17.26 -31.83
CA THR A 10 24.89 -18.28 -31.88
C THR A 10 23.59 -17.90 -31.14
N THR A 11 22.45 -17.95 -31.82
CA THR A 11 21.16 -18.23 -31.19
C THR A 11 20.41 -19.33 -31.93
N TRP A 12 19.94 -20.29 -31.15
CA TRP A 12 19.17 -21.44 -31.59
C TRP A 12 17.85 -21.00 -32.23
N VAL A 13 17.68 -21.30 -33.52
CA VAL A 13 16.39 -21.14 -34.21
C VAL A 13 15.46 -22.28 -33.75
N ARG A 14 14.35 -21.91 -33.10
CA ARG A 14 13.28 -22.82 -32.65
C ARG A 14 12.54 -23.43 -33.86
N PRO A 15 12.03 -24.68 -33.77
CA PRO A 15 11.36 -25.39 -34.85
C PRO A 15 9.93 -24.87 -35.06
N GLY A 16 9.80 -23.72 -35.72
CA GLY A 16 8.50 -23.13 -36.13
C GLY A 16 8.50 -22.61 -37.57
N THR A 17 9.65 -22.59 -38.23
CA THR A 17 9.85 -21.97 -39.56
C THR A 17 9.47 -22.86 -40.74
N TRP A 18 9.02 -24.11 -40.51
CA TRP A 18 8.53 -25.01 -41.57
C TRP A 18 7.01 -24.97 -41.77
N LEU A 19 6.23 -24.50 -40.79
CA LEU A 19 4.76 -24.47 -40.91
C LEU A 19 4.26 -23.29 -41.78
N ALA A 20 5.03 -22.19 -41.83
CA ALA A 20 4.71 -21.01 -42.63
C ALA A 20 4.94 -21.22 -44.15
N PHE A 21 5.71 -22.24 -44.55
CA PHE A 21 5.94 -22.55 -45.96
C PHE A 21 4.89 -23.49 -46.56
N CYS A 22 4.17 -24.27 -45.74
CA CYS A 22 3.15 -25.21 -46.21
C CYS A 22 1.77 -24.57 -46.46
N ILE A 23 1.46 -23.44 -45.83
CA ILE A 23 0.15 -22.77 -45.97
C ILE A 23 0.07 -21.89 -47.24
N LEU A 24 1.21 -21.51 -47.84
CA LEU A 24 1.23 -20.71 -49.06
C LEU A 24 1.07 -21.51 -50.37
N CYS A 25 1.15 -22.84 -50.33
CA CYS A 25 1.08 -23.70 -51.54
C CYS A 25 -0.31 -24.29 -51.83
N LEU A 26 -1.29 -24.13 -50.94
CA LEU A 26 -2.62 -24.76 -51.08
C LEU A 26 -3.73 -23.83 -51.62
N SER A 27 -3.41 -22.58 -51.98
CA SER A 27 -4.38 -21.60 -52.50
C SER A 27 -4.32 -21.37 -54.02
N LEU A 28 -3.63 -22.23 -54.80
CA LEU A 28 -3.43 -22.02 -56.25
C LEU A 28 -3.80 -23.20 -57.17
N ILE A 29 -4.65 -24.15 -56.75
CA ILE A 29 -5.16 -25.18 -57.67
C ILE A 29 -6.68 -25.31 -57.52
N GLY A 30 -7.43 -24.87 -58.52
CA GLY A 30 -8.85 -25.22 -58.65
C GLY A 30 -9.75 -24.20 -59.35
N THR A 31 -9.47 -23.83 -60.60
CA THR A 31 -10.53 -23.34 -61.51
C THR A 31 -10.44 -24.07 -62.85
N GLY A 32 -11.49 -24.84 -63.17
CA GLY A 32 -11.66 -25.50 -64.47
C GLY A 32 -12.95 -26.34 -64.48
N PRO A 33 -13.85 -26.19 -65.47
CA PRO A 33 -15.15 -26.86 -65.46
C PRO A 33 -15.05 -28.32 -65.91
N ALA A 34 -15.89 -29.17 -65.29
CA ALA A 34 -15.98 -30.59 -65.56
C ALA A 34 -16.54 -30.90 -66.96
N VAL A 35 -15.86 -31.77 -67.70
CA VAL A 35 -16.41 -32.50 -68.85
C VAL A 35 -16.61 -33.95 -68.43
N ALA A 36 -17.85 -34.42 -68.52
CA ALA A 36 -18.24 -35.79 -68.25
C ALA A 36 -17.73 -36.74 -69.35
N GLN A 37 -17.14 -37.88 -68.95
CA GLN A 37 -17.12 -39.09 -69.77
C GLN A 37 -17.38 -40.33 -68.90
N THR A 38 -18.41 -41.05 -69.32
CA THR A 38 -18.90 -42.34 -68.86
C THR A 38 -18.13 -43.48 -69.54
N THR A 39 -17.71 -44.49 -68.78
CA THR A 39 -17.53 -45.91 -69.20
C THR A 39 -17.48 -46.76 -67.93
N THR A 40 -18.54 -47.46 -67.52
CA THR A 40 -18.91 -48.86 -67.82
C THR A 40 -17.87 -49.93 -67.44
N ASP A 41 -18.14 -50.59 -66.30
CA ASP A 41 -18.21 -52.06 -66.09
C ASP A 41 -16.93 -52.93 -66.08
N PRO A 42 -16.94 -54.18 -65.55
CA PRO A 42 -17.49 -54.67 -64.26
C PRO A 42 -16.69 -55.86 -63.63
N LEU A 43 -17.24 -56.45 -62.56
CA LEU A 43 -17.27 -57.89 -62.18
C LEU A 43 -16.42 -58.47 -61.02
N ALA A 44 -17.18 -59.32 -60.30
CA ALA A 44 -16.84 -60.47 -59.44
C ALA A 44 -16.28 -60.16 -58.04
N GLY A 45 -16.87 -60.62 -56.93
CA GLY A 45 -17.88 -61.66 -56.70
C GLY A 45 -17.37 -62.60 -55.60
N THR A 46 -18.17 -62.81 -54.54
CA THR A 46 -18.54 -64.11 -53.93
C THR A 46 -19.11 -63.93 -52.52
N GLU A 47 -20.20 -64.65 -52.28
CA GLU A 47 -21.05 -64.73 -51.09
C GLU A 47 -20.47 -65.65 -49.98
N ALA A 48 -21.26 -65.72 -48.88
CA ALA A 48 -21.31 -66.71 -47.79
C ALA A 48 -20.44 -66.37 -46.56
N THR A 49 -20.90 -66.44 -45.30
CA THR A 49 -22.12 -66.98 -44.65
C THR A 49 -22.02 -66.62 -43.16
N GLY A 50 -23.16 -66.53 -42.47
CA GLY A 50 -23.32 -67.14 -41.14
C GLY A 50 -23.03 -66.25 -39.93
N ALA A 51 -24.11 -65.94 -39.22
CA ALA A 51 -24.16 -65.38 -37.88
C ALA A 51 -23.31 -66.16 -36.84
N ASP A 52 -22.67 -65.45 -35.91
CA ASP A 52 -23.06 -65.51 -34.50
C ASP A 52 -22.43 -64.35 -33.71
N ALA A 53 -23.19 -63.88 -32.75
CA ALA A 53 -23.04 -62.61 -32.04
C ALA A 53 -21.97 -62.63 -30.95
N ASP A 54 -21.28 -61.50 -30.77
CA ASP A 54 -20.59 -61.14 -29.53
C ASP A 54 -20.89 -59.66 -29.20
N PRO A 55 -21.54 -59.34 -28.06
CA PRO A 55 -21.94 -57.98 -27.71
C PRO A 55 -20.81 -57.29 -26.95
N GLY A 56 -19.98 -56.51 -27.64
CA GLY A 56 -18.88 -55.84 -26.96
C GLY A 56 -17.96 -55.00 -27.83
N ALA A 57 -18.49 -54.00 -28.54
CA ALA A 57 -17.66 -52.92 -29.07
C ALA A 57 -18.48 -51.63 -29.24
N ALA A 58 -18.15 -50.63 -28.42
CA ALA A 58 -18.65 -49.28 -28.57
C ALA A 58 -18.28 -48.74 -29.96
N ALA A 59 -19.27 -48.20 -30.67
CA ALA A 59 -19.08 -47.53 -31.94
C ALA A 59 -18.08 -46.37 -31.78
N ALA A 60 -17.06 -46.35 -32.65
CA ALA A 60 -16.22 -45.17 -32.85
C ALA A 60 -17.09 -43.99 -33.32
N PRO A 61 -16.84 -42.75 -32.86
CA PRO A 61 -17.59 -41.60 -33.35
C PRO A 61 -17.26 -41.37 -34.82
N SER A 62 -18.30 -41.34 -35.64
CA SER A 62 -18.22 -40.91 -37.04
C SER A 62 -17.68 -39.48 -37.11
N THR A 63 -16.70 -39.27 -37.99
CA THR A 63 -16.18 -37.96 -38.37
C THR A 63 -17.30 -37.04 -38.85
N PRO A 64 -17.31 -35.74 -38.46
CA PRO A 64 -18.40 -34.81 -38.78
C PRO A 64 -18.25 -34.25 -40.21
N GLN A 65 -18.22 -35.12 -41.22
CA GLN A 65 -18.05 -34.70 -42.61
C GLN A 65 -19.22 -35.07 -43.54
N ASP A 66 -20.22 -35.80 -43.04
CA ASP A 66 -21.41 -36.19 -43.82
C ASP A 66 -22.75 -35.93 -43.09
N ALA A 67 -22.85 -34.84 -42.31
CA ALA A 67 -24.16 -34.37 -41.86
C ALA A 67 -24.91 -33.74 -43.04
N PRO A 68 -26.13 -34.20 -43.41
CA PRO A 68 -26.90 -33.55 -44.46
C PRO A 68 -27.15 -32.09 -44.07
N PRO A 69 -27.05 -31.13 -45.01
CA PRO A 69 -27.20 -29.71 -44.69
C PRO A 69 -28.59 -29.49 -44.10
N ASP A 70 -28.64 -28.94 -42.88
CA ASP A 70 -29.84 -28.64 -42.12
C ASP A 70 -30.92 -28.04 -43.05
N THR A 71 -31.93 -28.83 -43.40
CA THR A 71 -32.98 -28.50 -44.37
C THR A 71 -34.01 -27.53 -43.82
N SER A 72 -33.83 -27.07 -42.57
CA SER A 72 -34.70 -26.10 -41.92
C SER A 72 -34.48 -24.65 -42.38
N LEU A 73 -33.36 -24.33 -43.03
CA LEU A 73 -33.01 -22.98 -43.48
C LEU A 73 -33.34 -22.74 -44.95
N THR A 74 -33.95 -21.60 -45.26
CA THR A 74 -34.21 -21.16 -46.64
C THR A 74 -32.89 -20.87 -47.39
N LEU A 75 -32.91 -20.88 -48.73
CA LEU A 75 -31.74 -20.55 -49.56
C LEU A 75 -31.15 -19.18 -49.20
N GLU A 76 -32.02 -18.21 -48.92
CA GLU A 76 -31.64 -16.86 -48.51
C GLU A 76 -30.95 -16.85 -47.13
N GLN A 77 -31.44 -17.63 -46.16
CA GLN A 77 -30.80 -17.80 -44.86
C GLN A 77 -29.42 -18.47 -44.97
N ARG A 78 -29.27 -19.45 -45.87
CA ARG A 78 -27.97 -20.09 -46.13
C ARG A 78 -26.98 -19.13 -46.79
N GLN A 79 -27.44 -18.29 -47.71
CA GLN A 79 -26.61 -17.26 -48.34
C GLN A 79 -26.19 -16.18 -47.34
N GLN A 80 -27.10 -15.72 -46.48
CA GLN A 80 -26.77 -14.78 -45.40
C GLN A 80 -25.78 -15.38 -44.39
N ALA A 81 -25.95 -16.65 -44.00
CA ALA A 81 -25.01 -17.32 -43.11
C ALA A 81 -23.60 -17.43 -43.72
N ALA A 82 -23.51 -17.76 -45.01
CA ALA A 82 -22.22 -17.83 -45.72
C ALA A 82 -21.53 -16.46 -45.83
N VAL A 83 -22.29 -15.39 -46.10
CA VAL A 83 -21.76 -14.01 -46.12
C VAL A 83 -21.29 -13.61 -44.73
N GLN A 84 -22.07 -13.90 -43.68
CA GLN A 84 -21.69 -13.58 -42.30
C GLN A 84 -20.42 -14.32 -41.89
N GLN A 85 -20.30 -15.61 -42.23
CA GLN A 85 -19.10 -16.40 -41.96
C GLN A 85 -17.87 -15.86 -42.69
N PHE A 86 -18.03 -15.41 -43.93
CA PHE A 86 -16.96 -14.77 -44.69
C PHE A 86 -16.52 -13.46 -44.03
N LEU A 87 -17.46 -12.58 -43.67
CA LEU A 87 -17.16 -11.30 -43.00
C LEU A 87 -16.45 -11.52 -41.65
N THR A 88 -16.90 -12.47 -40.83
CA THR A 88 -16.24 -12.83 -39.56
C THR A 88 -14.80 -13.32 -39.78
N THR A 89 -14.56 -14.09 -40.86
CA THR A 89 -13.20 -14.57 -41.18
C THR A 89 -12.27 -13.43 -41.58
N VAL A 90 -12.79 -12.47 -42.35
CA VAL A 90 -12.03 -11.27 -42.74
C VAL A 90 -11.76 -10.39 -41.51
N ALA A 91 -12.75 -10.17 -40.65
CA ALA A 91 -12.60 -9.43 -39.40
C ALA A 91 -11.56 -10.09 -38.46
N LEU A 92 -11.62 -11.42 -38.30
CA LEU A 92 -10.62 -12.17 -37.54
C LEU A 92 -9.21 -12.01 -38.10
N THR A 93 -9.04 -12.03 -39.42
CA THR A 93 -7.73 -11.83 -40.06
C THR A 93 -7.18 -10.44 -39.76
N LYS A 94 -8.03 -9.41 -39.81
CA LYS A 94 -7.65 -8.03 -39.47
C LYS A 94 -7.32 -7.89 -37.98
N ASN A 95 -8.08 -8.52 -37.08
CA ASN A 95 -7.77 -8.56 -35.67
C ASN A 95 -6.43 -9.24 -35.39
N ASN A 96 -6.16 -10.39 -36.00
CA ASN A 96 -4.89 -11.09 -35.83
C ASN A 96 -3.71 -10.24 -36.29
N LEU A 97 -3.88 -9.49 -37.39
CA LEU A 97 -2.86 -8.54 -37.84
C LEU A 97 -2.68 -7.39 -36.84
N GLY A 98 -3.77 -6.86 -36.29
CA GLY A 98 -3.75 -5.88 -35.22
C GLY A 98 -2.99 -6.37 -33.98
N ALA A 99 -3.28 -7.59 -33.54
CA ALA A 99 -2.58 -8.25 -32.43
C ALA A 99 -1.08 -8.41 -32.71
N VAL A 100 -0.68 -8.82 -33.92
CA VAL A 100 0.74 -8.90 -34.30
C VAL A 100 1.44 -7.54 -34.22
N TYR A 101 0.80 -6.46 -34.65
CA TYR A 101 1.37 -5.11 -34.52
C TYR A 101 1.42 -4.65 -33.06
N PHE A 102 0.44 -5.00 -32.25
CA PHE A 102 0.43 -4.73 -30.80
C PHE A 102 1.61 -5.41 -30.10
N GLU A 103 1.84 -6.70 -30.37
CA GLU A 103 2.99 -7.46 -29.85
C GLU A 103 4.35 -6.84 -30.26
N GLN A 104 4.39 -6.16 -31.40
CA GLN A 104 5.58 -5.44 -31.87
C GLN A 104 5.72 -4.02 -31.27
N GLY A 105 4.78 -3.57 -30.44
CA GLY A 105 4.72 -2.21 -29.90
C GLY A 105 4.26 -1.15 -30.90
N HIS A 106 3.79 -1.55 -32.09
CA HIS A 106 3.30 -0.65 -33.13
C HIS A 106 1.82 -0.32 -32.94
N TYR A 107 1.50 0.38 -31.86
CA TYR A 107 0.12 0.62 -31.41
C TYR A 107 -0.76 1.34 -32.45
N ASP A 108 -0.22 2.31 -33.19
CA ASP A 108 -0.98 3.02 -34.24
C ASP A 108 -1.38 2.10 -35.39
N SER A 109 -0.47 1.21 -35.78
CA SER A 109 -0.75 0.21 -36.82
C SER A 109 -1.74 -0.84 -36.32
N ALA A 110 -1.60 -1.26 -35.05
CA ALA A 110 -2.54 -2.16 -34.42
C ALA A 110 -3.97 -1.59 -34.45
N GLN A 111 -4.13 -0.33 -34.02
CA GLN A 111 -5.43 0.35 -34.01
C GLN A 111 -6.07 0.40 -35.40
N VAL A 112 -5.34 0.79 -36.45
CA VAL A 112 -5.87 0.85 -37.82
C VAL A 112 -6.40 -0.51 -38.29
N HIS A 113 -5.71 -1.60 -37.95
CA HIS A 113 -6.16 -2.94 -38.32
C HIS A 113 -7.39 -3.39 -37.53
N LEU A 114 -7.49 -2.98 -36.27
CA LEU A 114 -8.64 -3.26 -35.41
C LEU A 114 -9.87 -2.43 -35.81
N GLU A 115 -9.70 -1.15 -36.17
CA GLU A 115 -10.75 -0.30 -36.73
C GLU A 115 -11.34 -0.93 -38.00
N HIS A 116 -10.49 -1.38 -38.92
CA HIS A 116 -10.96 -2.10 -40.11
C HIS A 116 -11.69 -3.42 -39.76
N ALA A 117 -11.26 -4.13 -38.72
CA ALA A 117 -11.99 -5.33 -38.27
C ALA A 117 -13.40 -4.99 -37.78
N LEU A 118 -13.53 -3.87 -37.07
CA LEU A 118 -14.80 -3.35 -36.54
C LEU A 118 -15.68 -2.70 -37.62
N GLU A 119 -15.11 -2.10 -38.66
CA GLU A 119 -15.87 -1.65 -39.84
C GLU A 119 -16.56 -2.81 -40.57
N ILE A 120 -15.87 -3.96 -40.65
CA ILE A 120 -16.36 -5.19 -41.30
C ILE A 120 -17.37 -5.91 -40.41
N ALA A 121 -17.10 -5.95 -39.11
CA ALA A 121 -17.94 -6.61 -38.12
C ALA A 121 -18.03 -5.75 -36.83
N PRO A 122 -19.00 -4.83 -36.74
CA PRO A 122 -19.10 -3.86 -35.62
C PRO A 122 -19.32 -4.46 -34.24
N GLY A 123 -19.77 -5.71 -34.14
CA GLY A 123 -19.92 -6.46 -32.89
C GLY A 123 -18.79 -7.45 -32.61
N PHE A 124 -17.65 -7.34 -33.32
CA PHE A 124 -16.57 -8.32 -33.20
C PHE A 124 -15.79 -8.15 -31.90
N ALA A 125 -16.21 -8.88 -30.87
CA ALA A 125 -15.69 -8.81 -29.51
C ALA A 125 -14.15 -8.93 -29.43
N ALA A 126 -13.53 -9.83 -30.20
CA ALA A 126 -12.06 -9.99 -30.22
C ALA A 126 -11.31 -8.71 -30.64
N ALA A 127 -11.88 -7.92 -31.56
CA ALA A 127 -11.28 -6.66 -31.97
C ALA A 127 -11.41 -5.58 -30.89
N TYR A 128 -12.55 -5.52 -30.18
CA TYR A 128 -12.70 -4.63 -29.03
C TYR A 128 -11.77 -5.00 -27.87
N LEU A 129 -11.60 -6.29 -27.59
CA LEU A 129 -10.66 -6.75 -26.58
C LEU A 129 -9.23 -6.33 -26.92
N THR A 130 -8.75 -6.62 -28.14
CA THR A 130 -7.41 -6.23 -28.58
C THR A 130 -7.25 -4.71 -28.60
N MET A 131 -8.31 -3.96 -28.96
CA MET A 131 -8.29 -2.49 -28.92
C MET A 131 -8.15 -1.97 -27.48
N GLY A 132 -8.86 -2.57 -26.52
CA GLY A 132 -8.73 -2.23 -25.11
C GLY A 132 -7.32 -2.46 -24.59
N LEU A 133 -6.68 -3.58 -24.97
CA LEU A 133 -5.27 -3.85 -24.64
C LEU A 133 -4.32 -2.80 -25.25
N VAL A 134 -4.55 -2.40 -26.51
CA VAL A 134 -3.77 -1.34 -27.17
C VAL A 134 -3.90 0.01 -26.44
N HIS A 135 -5.11 0.40 -26.04
CA HIS A 135 -5.33 1.63 -25.27
C HIS A 135 -4.71 1.56 -23.88
N HIS A 136 -4.81 0.40 -23.21
CA HIS A 136 -4.18 0.19 -21.91
C HIS A 136 -2.66 0.33 -21.98
N ALA A 137 -2.02 -0.31 -22.97
CA ALA A 137 -0.57 -0.22 -23.17
C ALA A 137 -0.09 1.21 -23.49
N ARG A 138 -0.96 2.06 -24.05
CA ARG A 138 -0.71 3.50 -24.25
C ARG A 138 -0.97 4.36 -23.01
N GLY A 139 -1.54 3.79 -21.95
CA GLY A 139 -1.94 4.51 -20.74
C GLY A 139 -3.28 5.24 -20.85
N ASP A 140 -4.08 4.98 -21.89
CA ASP A 140 -5.42 5.56 -22.04
C ASP A 140 -6.47 4.64 -21.40
N SER A 141 -6.58 4.73 -20.08
CA SER A 141 -7.48 3.91 -19.28
C SER A 141 -8.96 4.09 -19.61
N ALA A 142 -9.35 5.28 -20.06
CA ALA A 142 -10.75 5.58 -20.39
C ALA A 142 -11.16 4.89 -21.70
N ALA A 143 -10.33 5.02 -22.75
CA ALA A 143 -10.57 4.33 -24.01
C ALA A 143 -10.43 2.81 -23.87
N ALA A 144 -9.50 2.35 -23.01
CA ALA A 144 -9.36 0.92 -22.69
C ALA A 144 -10.63 0.37 -22.06
N LEU A 145 -11.17 1.05 -21.05
CA LEU A 145 -12.41 0.67 -20.37
C LEU A 145 -13.61 0.65 -21.33
N GLU A 146 -13.76 1.68 -22.17
CA GLU A 146 -14.83 1.73 -23.17
C GLU A 146 -14.74 0.52 -24.12
N ALA A 147 -13.55 0.23 -24.65
CA ALA A 147 -13.33 -0.91 -25.54
C ALA A 147 -13.63 -2.25 -24.82
N PHE A 148 -13.21 -2.41 -23.57
CA PHE A 148 -13.51 -3.61 -22.79
C PHE A 148 -15.02 -3.78 -22.54
N MET A 149 -15.75 -2.71 -22.22
CA MET A 149 -17.22 -2.75 -22.10
C MET A 149 -17.90 -3.15 -23.42
N ARG A 150 -17.40 -2.65 -24.56
CA ARG A 150 -17.92 -3.02 -25.89
C ARG A 150 -17.71 -4.48 -26.24
N THR A 151 -16.71 -5.15 -25.66
CA THR A 151 -16.53 -6.60 -25.77
C THR A 151 -17.75 -7.37 -25.25
N VAL A 152 -18.37 -6.88 -24.16
CA VAL A 152 -19.58 -7.46 -23.55
C VAL A 152 -20.85 -7.06 -24.32
N GLU A 153 -20.90 -5.84 -24.88
CA GLU A 153 -22.05 -5.34 -25.66
C GLU A 153 -22.15 -5.91 -27.08
N GLY A 154 -21.02 -6.12 -27.77
CA GLY A 154 -20.99 -6.63 -29.15
C GLY A 154 -21.62 -8.02 -29.29
N ASP A 155 -21.46 -8.86 -28.26
CA ASP A 155 -22.11 -10.17 -28.18
C ASP A 155 -23.60 -10.07 -27.85
N THR A 156 -24.01 -9.15 -26.96
CA THR A 156 -25.44 -8.95 -26.64
C THR A 156 -26.23 -8.32 -27.80
N LEU A 157 -25.63 -7.47 -28.64
CA LEU A 157 -26.27 -6.88 -29.83
C LEU A 157 -26.48 -7.87 -30.99
N SER A 158 -25.65 -8.91 -31.11
CA SER A 158 -25.86 -10.00 -32.07
C SER A 158 -27.02 -10.90 -31.66
N VAL A 159 -27.20 -11.10 -30.34
CA VAL A 159 -28.26 -11.93 -29.73
C VAL A 159 -29.56 -11.15 -29.49
N ALA A 160 -29.51 -9.83 -29.35
CA ALA A 160 -30.71 -8.99 -29.30
C ALA A 160 -31.57 -9.08 -30.58
N ARG A 161 -31.00 -9.55 -31.69
CA ARG A 161 -31.74 -9.94 -32.91
C ARG A 161 -32.55 -11.24 -32.74
N MET A 162 -32.30 -12.02 -31.69
CA MET A 162 -33.09 -13.16 -31.22
C MET A 162 -33.92 -12.73 -29.99
N SER A 163 -34.95 -11.90 -30.21
CA SER A 163 -35.82 -11.30 -29.17
C SER A 163 -36.64 -12.30 -28.32
N THR A 164 -36.38 -13.60 -28.37
CA THR A 164 -37.17 -14.66 -27.71
C THR A 164 -36.42 -15.39 -26.59
N VAL A 165 -35.18 -15.00 -26.27
CA VAL A 165 -34.33 -15.68 -25.28
C VAL A 165 -34.19 -14.83 -24.00
N PRO A 166 -34.33 -15.41 -22.80
CA PRO A 166 -34.16 -14.68 -21.55
C PRO A 166 -32.74 -14.09 -21.39
N PRO A 167 -32.59 -12.88 -20.80
CA PRO A 167 -31.30 -12.21 -20.63
C PRO A 167 -30.22 -13.10 -20.01
N ASP A 168 -30.55 -13.88 -18.98
CA ASP A 168 -29.59 -14.75 -18.27
C ASP A 168 -28.99 -15.84 -19.17
N THR A 169 -29.77 -16.34 -20.14
CA THR A 169 -29.31 -17.33 -21.12
C THR A 169 -28.44 -16.67 -22.20
N VAL A 170 -28.72 -15.42 -22.54
CA VAL A 170 -27.91 -14.60 -23.45
C VAL A 170 -26.54 -14.27 -22.82
N TYR A 171 -26.51 -13.91 -21.53
CA TYR A 171 -25.26 -13.68 -20.79
C TYR A 171 -24.41 -14.95 -20.68
N ALA A 172 -25.02 -16.11 -20.41
CA ALA A 172 -24.30 -17.39 -20.36
C ALA A 172 -23.72 -17.79 -21.74
N TRP A 173 -24.44 -17.51 -22.82
CA TRP A 173 -23.97 -17.76 -24.19
C TRP A 173 -22.86 -16.80 -24.61
N ALA A 174 -22.99 -15.50 -24.34
CA ALA A 174 -21.98 -14.48 -24.60
C ALA A 174 -20.68 -14.81 -23.84
N ARG A 175 -20.79 -15.21 -22.57
CA ARG A 175 -19.66 -15.72 -21.78
C ARG A 175 -19.03 -16.95 -22.41
N SER A 176 -19.82 -17.91 -22.90
CA SER A 176 -19.30 -19.09 -23.59
C SER A 176 -18.60 -18.76 -24.93
N GLN A 177 -19.07 -17.75 -25.68
CA GLN A 177 -18.39 -17.31 -26.90
C GLN A 177 -17.11 -16.54 -26.58
N TYR A 178 -17.14 -15.69 -25.56
CA TYR A 178 -15.98 -15.00 -24.99
C TYR A 178 -14.89 -15.99 -24.55
N ASP A 179 -15.24 -17.01 -23.79
CA ASP A 179 -14.32 -18.09 -23.36
C ASP A 179 -13.72 -18.84 -24.56
N ARG A 180 -14.49 -19.03 -25.65
CA ARG A 180 -14.02 -19.66 -26.89
C ARG A 180 -13.12 -18.76 -27.74
N MET A 181 -13.36 -17.44 -27.74
CA MET A 181 -12.53 -16.45 -28.45
C MET A 181 -11.15 -16.31 -27.80
N MET A 182 -11.11 -16.40 -26.48
CA MET A 182 -9.90 -16.31 -25.67
C MET A 182 -8.94 -17.51 -25.84
N VAL A 183 -9.40 -18.64 -26.39
CA VAL A 183 -8.57 -19.84 -26.69
C VAL A 183 -7.44 -19.55 -27.70
N GLY A 184 -7.52 -18.46 -28.45
CA GLY A 184 -6.52 -18.06 -29.45
C GLY A 184 -5.58 -16.91 -29.06
N ILE A 185 -5.79 -16.28 -27.89
CA ILE A 185 -4.96 -15.16 -27.43
C ILE A 185 -3.81 -15.71 -26.58
N PRO A 186 -2.54 -15.44 -26.91
CA PRO A 186 -1.42 -15.75 -26.02
C PRO A 186 -1.64 -15.05 -24.66
N ASN A 187 -1.65 -15.82 -23.58
CA ASN A 187 -1.75 -15.36 -22.19
C ASN A 187 -3.10 -14.70 -21.78
N LEU A 188 -4.14 -15.52 -21.70
CA LEU A 188 -5.48 -15.16 -21.22
C LEU A 188 -5.50 -14.53 -19.81
N ALA A 189 -4.61 -14.97 -18.92
CA ALA A 189 -4.50 -14.40 -17.58
C ALA A 189 -4.04 -12.94 -17.60
N ALA A 190 -3.10 -12.59 -18.49
CA ALA A 190 -2.67 -11.21 -18.70
C ALA A 190 -3.82 -10.32 -19.20
N ALA A 191 -4.56 -10.77 -20.23
CA ALA A 191 -5.68 -9.99 -20.77
C ALA A 191 -6.76 -9.71 -19.72
N HIS A 192 -7.12 -10.70 -18.90
CA HIS A 192 -8.05 -10.49 -17.80
C HIS A 192 -7.51 -9.56 -16.70
N THR A 193 -6.20 -9.60 -16.45
CA THR A 193 -5.54 -8.70 -15.50
C THR A 193 -5.57 -7.25 -16.00
N ASP A 194 -5.29 -7.01 -17.28
CA ASP A 194 -5.32 -5.67 -17.88
C ASP A 194 -6.74 -5.07 -17.87
N MET A 195 -7.76 -5.89 -18.16
CA MET A 195 -9.16 -5.50 -18.00
C MET A 195 -9.47 -5.12 -16.56
N ALA A 196 -9.06 -5.95 -15.60
CA ALA A 196 -9.28 -5.69 -14.19
C ALA A 196 -8.60 -4.40 -13.71
N ILE A 197 -7.39 -4.10 -14.22
CA ILE A 197 -6.69 -2.83 -13.95
C ILE A 197 -7.49 -1.65 -14.49
N ALA A 198 -8.01 -1.74 -15.72
CA ALA A 198 -8.82 -0.68 -16.32
C ALA A 198 -10.14 -0.45 -15.56
N TYR A 199 -10.84 -1.52 -15.16
CA TYR A 199 -12.05 -1.43 -14.33
C TYR A 199 -11.75 -0.81 -12.95
N ASN A 200 -10.65 -1.21 -12.32
CA ASN A 200 -10.21 -0.65 -11.04
C ASN A 200 -9.94 0.87 -11.15
N GLN A 201 -9.21 1.29 -12.18
CA GLN A 201 -8.95 2.71 -12.45
C GLN A 201 -10.23 3.50 -12.74
N GLY A 202 -11.25 2.86 -13.32
CA GLY A 202 -12.59 3.43 -13.51
C GLY A 202 -13.48 3.42 -12.27
N GLY A 203 -13.03 2.84 -11.14
CA GLY A 203 -13.82 2.72 -9.90
C GLY A 203 -14.83 1.56 -9.88
N TYR A 204 -14.83 0.70 -10.90
CA TYR A 204 -15.69 -0.48 -11.01
C TYR A 204 -15.04 -1.68 -10.30
N LEU A 205 -15.01 -1.62 -8.96
CA LEU A 205 -14.23 -2.55 -8.14
C LEU A 205 -14.73 -4.00 -8.20
N ASN A 206 -16.04 -4.22 -8.32
CA ASN A 206 -16.61 -5.57 -8.40
C ASN A 206 -16.23 -6.26 -9.72
N GLU A 207 -16.27 -5.51 -10.82
CA GLU A 207 -15.86 -5.96 -12.16
C GLU A 207 -14.36 -6.22 -12.20
N ALA A 208 -13.55 -5.37 -11.55
CA ALA A 208 -12.12 -5.61 -11.39
C ALA A 208 -11.84 -6.92 -10.65
N ILE A 209 -12.47 -7.15 -9.49
CA ILE A 209 -12.36 -8.39 -8.72
C ILE A 209 -12.79 -9.60 -9.57
N HIS A 210 -13.89 -9.48 -10.31
CA HIS A 210 -14.35 -10.53 -11.22
C HIS A 210 -13.27 -10.91 -12.22
N HIS A 211 -12.68 -9.93 -12.91
CA HIS A 211 -11.68 -10.18 -13.93
C HIS A 211 -10.34 -10.67 -13.36
N TYR A 212 -9.90 -10.20 -12.18
CA TYR A 212 -8.75 -10.81 -11.50
C TYR A 212 -8.98 -12.29 -11.15
N ARG A 213 -10.19 -12.64 -10.69
CA ARG A 213 -10.55 -14.06 -10.43
C ARG A 213 -10.54 -14.88 -11.70
N GLN A 214 -11.03 -14.34 -12.82
CA GLN A 214 -10.92 -15.00 -14.12
C GLN A 214 -9.46 -15.19 -14.56
N ALA A 215 -8.58 -14.20 -14.32
CA ALA A 215 -7.16 -14.37 -14.59
C ALA A 215 -6.55 -15.53 -13.79
N ILE A 216 -6.88 -15.63 -12.50
CA ILE A 216 -6.43 -16.69 -11.59
C ILE A 216 -7.00 -18.07 -11.98
N GLU A 217 -8.25 -18.14 -12.41
CA GLU A 217 -8.87 -19.38 -12.91
C GLU A 217 -8.16 -19.92 -14.15
N ASN A 218 -7.68 -19.01 -15.02
CA ASN A 218 -6.98 -19.37 -16.25
C ASN A 218 -5.49 -19.69 -16.02
N ASP A 219 -4.84 -18.97 -15.10
CA ASP A 219 -3.49 -19.29 -14.63
C ASP A 219 -3.39 -19.05 -13.12
N SER A 220 -3.48 -20.14 -12.36
CA SER A 220 -3.39 -20.14 -10.90
C SER A 220 -2.01 -19.75 -10.35
N SER A 221 -1.01 -19.56 -11.24
CA SER A 221 0.33 -19.10 -10.91
C SER A 221 0.61 -17.65 -11.35
N TYR A 222 -0.40 -16.94 -11.87
CA TYR A 222 -0.24 -15.58 -12.38
C TYR A 222 -0.12 -14.55 -11.23
N VAL A 223 1.12 -14.22 -10.89
CA VAL A 223 1.51 -13.35 -9.76
C VAL A 223 0.85 -11.97 -9.81
N ASP A 224 0.76 -11.36 -10.98
CA ASP A 224 0.24 -9.99 -11.13
C ASP A 224 -1.26 -9.90 -10.80
N ALA A 225 -2.03 -10.95 -11.13
CA ALA A 225 -3.46 -10.99 -10.78
C ALA A 225 -3.66 -11.05 -9.26
N TYR A 226 -2.91 -11.91 -8.56
CA TYR A 226 -2.99 -11.98 -7.10
C TYR A 226 -2.51 -10.68 -6.43
N THR A 227 -1.42 -10.08 -6.92
CA THR A 227 -0.88 -8.84 -6.36
C THR A 227 -1.87 -7.69 -6.46
N ASN A 228 -2.46 -7.50 -7.64
CA ASN A 228 -3.43 -6.44 -7.86
C ASN A 228 -4.77 -6.72 -7.17
N LEU A 229 -5.21 -7.98 -7.12
CA LEU A 229 -6.40 -8.39 -6.38
C LEU A 229 -6.25 -8.13 -4.88
N GLY A 230 -5.10 -8.49 -4.29
CA GLY A 230 -4.78 -8.20 -2.90
C GLY A 230 -4.82 -6.70 -2.60
N LYS A 231 -4.33 -5.87 -3.53
CA LYS A 231 -4.42 -4.42 -3.41
C LYS A 231 -5.87 -3.93 -3.41
N VAL A 232 -6.69 -4.40 -4.35
CA VAL A 232 -8.12 -4.02 -4.38
C VAL A 232 -8.82 -4.42 -3.09
N TYR A 233 -8.53 -5.61 -2.55
CA TYR A 233 -9.08 -6.03 -1.26
C TYR A 233 -8.61 -5.17 -0.08
N SER A 234 -7.35 -4.72 -0.06
CA SER A 234 -6.90 -3.73 0.93
C SER A 234 -7.67 -2.42 0.81
N ASP A 235 -7.86 -1.92 -0.42
CA ASP A 235 -8.55 -0.66 -0.70
C ASP A 235 -10.06 -0.74 -0.37
N THR A 236 -10.67 -1.94 -0.39
CA THR A 236 -12.06 -2.20 0.04
C THR A 236 -12.19 -2.66 1.49
N GLU A 237 -11.11 -2.62 2.27
CA GLU A 237 -11.04 -3.07 3.67
C GLU A 237 -11.39 -4.56 3.88
N GLU A 238 -11.34 -5.37 2.83
CA GLU A 238 -11.47 -6.83 2.86
C GLU A 238 -10.12 -7.47 3.24
N TYR A 239 -9.65 -7.19 4.45
CA TYR A 239 -8.29 -7.47 4.86
C TYR A 239 -7.93 -8.96 4.91
N GLU A 240 -8.87 -9.86 5.25
CA GLU A 240 -8.62 -11.31 5.17
C GLU A 240 -8.31 -11.74 3.74
N GLN A 241 -9.16 -11.40 2.77
CA GLN A 241 -8.95 -11.72 1.35
C GLN A 241 -7.67 -11.08 0.83
N SER A 242 -7.35 -9.87 1.29
CA SER A 242 -6.10 -9.19 0.95
C SER A 242 -4.87 -9.96 1.43
N ALA A 243 -4.88 -10.42 2.69
CA ALA A 243 -3.77 -11.17 3.26
C ALA A 243 -3.59 -12.50 2.52
N GLU A 244 -4.67 -13.25 2.27
CA GLU A 244 -4.64 -14.50 1.51
C GLU A 244 -4.04 -14.31 0.11
N ALA A 245 -4.41 -13.24 -0.60
CA ALA A 245 -3.89 -12.94 -1.92
C ALA A 245 -2.37 -12.65 -1.91
N TYR A 246 -1.89 -11.83 -0.97
CA TYR A 246 -0.45 -11.54 -0.86
C TYR A 246 0.37 -12.72 -0.34
N GLU A 247 -0.15 -13.49 0.60
CA GLU A 247 0.48 -14.77 1.02
C GLU A 247 0.61 -15.71 -0.17
N LYS A 248 -0.42 -15.80 -1.01
CA LYS A 248 -0.38 -16.59 -2.24
C LYS A 248 0.70 -16.09 -3.20
N VAL A 249 0.85 -14.79 -3.40
CA VAL A 249 1.96 -14.20 -4.18
C VAL A 249 3.31 -14.71 -3.66
N LEU A 250 3.55 -14.64 -2.35
CA LEU A 250 4.81 -15.10 -1.75
C LEU A 250 5.08 -16.60 -2.00
N THR A 251 4.05 -17.44 -2.06
CA THR A 251 4.23 -18.87 -2.42
C THR A 251 4.60 -19.11 -3.88
N LEU A 252 4.29 -18.16 -4.76
CA LEU A 252 4.56 -18.25 -6.20
C LEU A 252 5.95 -17.74 -6.60
N SER A 253 6.78 -17.35 -5.62
CA SER A 253 8.15 -16.84 -5.83
C SER A 253 8.19 -15.65 -6.79
N PRO A 254 7.64 -14.49 -6.38
CA PRO A 254 7.60 -13.30 -7.22
C PRO A 254 9.03 -12.78 -7.43
N PRO A 255 9.25 -11.92 -8.44
CA PRO A 255 10.51 -11.22 -8.62
C PRO A 255 10.99 -10.49 -7.34
N GLU A 256 12.30 -10.53 -7.08
CA GLU A 256 12.89 -10.01 -5.84
C GLU A 256 12.63 -8.50 -5.64
N ASP A 257 12.54 -7.75 -6.73
CA ASP A 257 12.24 -6.31 -6.74
C ASP A 257 10.79 -5.99 -6.32
N GLN A 258 9.87 -6.94 -6.44
CA GLN A 258 8.48 -6.77 -6.01
C GLN A 258 8.29 -7.10 -4.52
N LEU A 259 9.15 -7.94 -3.92
CA LEU A 259 9.01 -8.42 -2.55
C LEU A 259 8.84 -7.30 -1.50
N PRO A 260 9.61 -6.18 -1.51
CA PRO A 260 9.41 -5.11 -0.54
C PRO A 260 7.98 -4.57 -0.53
N ARG A 261 7.38 -4.38 -1.71
CA ARG A 261 6.01 -3.89 -1.85
C ARG A 261 4.99 -4.92 -1.39
N ILE A 262 5.19 -6.19 -1.70
CA ILE A 262 4.31 -7.28 -1.26
C ILE A 262 4.31 -7.38 0.27
N HIS A 263 5.49 -7.39 0.91
CA HIS A 263 5.59 -7.40 2.36
C HIS A 263 5.00 -6.13 2.99
N LEU A 264 5.18 -4.95 2.37
CA LEU A 264 4.54 -3.72 2.84
C LEU A 264 3.01 -3.86 2.87
N ASN A 265 2.41 -4.30 1.76
CA ASN A 265 0.96 -4.39 1.63
C ASN A 265 0.37 -5.54 2.45
N LEU A 266 1.07 -6.68 2.58
CA LEU A 266 0.66 -7.75 3.48
C LEU A 266 0.65 -7.27 4.94
N GLY A 267 1.64 -6.47 5.34
CA GLY A 267 1.63 -5.84 6.66
C GLY A 267 0.47 -4.86 6.86
N VAL A 268 0.07 -4.12 5.82
CA VAL A 268 -1.14 -3.27 5.86
C VAL A 268 -2.40 -4.12 6.05
N ALA A 269 -2.54 -5.23 5.34
CA ALA A 269 -3.65 -6.16 5.53
C ALA A 269 -3.69 -6.71 6.97
N TYR A 270 -2.55 -7.18 7.50
CA TYR A 270 -2.49 -7.63 8.90
C TYR A 270 -2.78 -6.52 9.91
N MET A 271 -2.39 -5.28 9.64
CA MET A 271 -2.73 -4.15 10.49
C MET A 271 -4.24 -3.90 10.53
N GLY A 272 -4.92 -3.98 9.37
CA GLY A 272 -6.38 -3.88 9.28
C GLY A 272 -7.11 -5.00 10.01
N LEU A 273 -6.48 -6.18 10.13
CA LEU A 273 -6.94 -7.32 10.94
C LEU A 273 -6.61 -7.20 12.43
N GLU A 274 -6.04 -6.08 12.88
CA GLU A 274 -5.50 -5.89 14.23
C GLU A 274 -4.40 -6.91 14.62
N ARG A 275 -3.81 -7.61 13.65
CA ARG A 275 -2.68 -8.53 13.82
C ARG A 275 -1.36 -7.77 13.79
N ILE A 276 -1.17 -6.89 14.77
CA ILE A 276 -0.06 -5.91 14.81
C ILE A 276 1.32 -6.58 14.75
N ASP A 277 1.51 -7.72 15.44
CA ASP A 277 2.80 -8.43 15.44
C ASP A 277 3.16 -9.04 14.07
N ASP A 278 2.16 -9.50 13.33
CA ASP A 278 2.36 -10.01 11.97
C ASP A 278 2.66 -8.84 11.02
N ALA A 279 1.96 -7.71 11.17
CA ALA A 279 2.24 -6.49 10.42
C ALA A 279 3.68 -5.99 10.63
N ILE A 280 4.14 -5.94 11.90
CA ILE A 280 5.53 -5.59 12.25
C ILE A 280 6.51 -6.57 11.60
N THR A 281 6.20 -7.87 11.58
CA THR A 281 7.06 -8.88 10.97
C THR A 281 7.23 -8.63 9.47
N GLU A 282 6.14 -8.39 8.75
CA GLU A 282 6.18 -8.16 7.31
C GLU A 282 6.82 -6.80 6.96
N TRP A 283 6.53 -5.73 7.69
CA TRP A 283 7.18 -4.43 7.45
C TRP A 283 8.68 -4.45 7.76
N ASN A 284 9.13 -5.23 8.75
CA ASN A 284 10.57 -5.45 8.96
C ASN A 284 11.21 -6.17 7.77
N ARG A 285 10.54 -7.18 7.18
CA ARG A 285 11.03 -7.82 5.95
C ARG A 285 11.15 -6.83 4.80
N ALA A 286 10.13 -5.98 4.61
CA ALA A 286 10.17 -4.91 3.60
C ALA A 286 11.36 -3.96 3.81
N ALA A 287 11.61 -3.53 5.05
CA ALA A 287 12.73 -2.66 5.39
C ALA A 287 14.12 -3.32 5.25
N VAL A 288 14.22 -4.64 5.44
CA VAL A 288 15.48 -5.38 5.19
C VAL A 288 15.75 -5.50 3.69
N LEU A 289 14.72 -5.77 2.89
CA LEU A 289 14.85 -5.92 1.44
C LEU A 289 15.08 -4.58 0.74
N ALA A 290 14.48 -3.50 1.23
CA ALA A 290 14.64 -2.14 0.74
C ALA A 290 14.92 -1.17 1.90
N PRO A 291 16.19 -0.98 2.30
CA PRO A 291 16.59 -0.14 3.45
C PRO A 291 16.32 1.36 3.31
N ASP A 292 15.92 1.81 2.11
CA ASP A 292 15.50 3.17 1.77
C ASP A 292 13.97 3.28 1.58
N TYR A 293 13.21 2.23 1.88
CA TYR A 293 11.76 2.22 1.72
C TYR A 293 11.06 2.92 2.89
N MET A 294 10.89 4.24 2.77
CA MET A 294 10.30 5.11 3.79
C MET A 294 8.98 4.56 4.37
N ASP A 295 8.06 4.10 3.53
CA ASP A 295 6.73 3.66 3.94
C ASP A 295 6.79 2.50 4.94
N ALA A 296 7.79 1.61 4.84
CA ALA A 296 7.99 0.53 5.79
C ALA A 296 8.32 1.06 7.19
N TYR A 297 9.21 2.05 7.29
CA TYR A 297 9.56 2.67 8.58
C TYR A 297 8.40 3.51 9.14
N MET A 298 7.63 4.19 8.27
CA MET A 298 6.43 4.92 8.69
C MET A 298 5.40 4.01 9.34
N ASN A 299 5.14 2.85 8.72
CA ASN A 299 4.20 1.87 9.22
C ASN A 299 4.70 1.19 10.51
N LEU A 300 5.98 0.78 10.55
CA LEU A 300 6.61 0.23 11.75
C LEU A 300 6.55 1.19 12.95
N GLY A 301 6.84 2.48 12.72
CA GLY A 301 6.82 3.48 13.77
C GLY A 301 5.42 3.63 14.38
N THR A 302 4.39 3.59 13.53
CA THR A 302 2.97 3.63 13.96
C THR A 302 2.60 2.37 14.74
N ALA A 303 3.01 1.18 14.29
CA ALA A 303 2.73 -0.06 15.02
C ALA A 303 3.45 -0.12 16.38
N TYR A 304 4.71 0.28 16.47
CA TYR A 304 5.42 0.31 17.76
C TYR A 304 4.83 1.33 18.74
N GLN A 305 4.30 2.46 18.24
CA GLN A 305 3.54 3.40 19.06
C GLN A 305 2.26 2.77 19.59
N ASN A 306 1.49 2.06 18.74
CA ASN A 306 0.27 1.36 19.17
C ASN A 306 0.57 0.27 20.22
N LYS A 307 1.75 -0.36 20.17
CA LYS A 307 2.22 -1.31 21.18
C LYS A 307 2.85 -0.67 22.42
N ASN A 308 2.92 0.66 22.49
CA ASN A 308 3.59 1.41 23.55
C ASN A 308 5.03 0.93 23.81
N MET A 309 5.79 0.71 22.71
CA MET A 309 7.20 0.29 22.75
C MET A 309 8.12 1.48 22.42
N PRO A 310 8.51 2.30 23.40
CA PRO A 310 9.19 3.58 23.16
C PRO A 310 10.57 3.43 22.50
N ASP A 311 11.36 2.42 22.89
CA ASP A 311 12.70 2.21 22.34
C ASP A 311 12.64 1.82 20.85
N SER A 312 11.79 0.85 20.50
CA SER A 312 11.57 0.44 19.11
C SER A 312 10.97 1.56 18.26
N THR A 313 10.02 2.30 18.84
CA THR A 313 9.40 3.49 18.21
C THR A 313 10.47 4.49 17.83
N ARG A 314 11.37 4.83 18.77
CA ARG A 314 12.46 5.78 18.51
C ARG A 314 13.37 5.31 17.41
N ALA A 315 13.88 4.07 17.51
CA ALA A 315 14.84 3.54 16.56
C ALA A 315 14.30 3.57 15.12
N VAL A 316 13.02 3.23 14.95
CA VAL A 316 12.38 3.25 13.64
C VAL A 316 12.15 4.68 13.14
N TRP A 317 11.70 5.60 14.00
CA TRP A 317 11.48 6.99 13.58
C TRP A 317 12.78 7.72 13.26
N GLU A 318 13.87 7.47 13.99
CA GLU A 318 15.20 7.98 13.67
C GLU A 318 15.66 7.44 12.30
N ARG A 319 15.46 6.15 12.05
CA ARG A 319 15.76 5.55 10.74
C ARG A 319 14.91 6.14 9.61
N ALA A 320 13.63 6.43 9.86
CA ALA A 320 12.77 7.12 8.90
C ALA A 320 13.32 8.52 8.57
N LEU A 321 13.80 9.29 9.57
CA LEU A 321 14.41 10.60 9.34
C LEU A 321 15.71 10.54 8.55
N GLU A 322 16.52 9.49 8.73
CA GLU A 322 17.73 9.27 7.93
C GLU A 322 17.41 9.03 6.44
N VAL A 323 16.32 8.30 6.17
CA VAL A 323 15.91 7.90 4.82
C VAL A 323 15.16 9.03 4.08
N GLY A 324 14.37 9.84 4.77
CA GLY A 324 13.58 10.92 4.15
C GLY A 324 13.44 12.14 5.06
N GLY A 325 14.58 12.81 5.24
CA GLY A 325 14.82 13.89 6.19
C GLY A 325 13.92 15.13 6.13
N GLN A 326 12.87 15.17 5.32
CA GLN A 326 11.90 16.27 5.28
C GLN A 326 10.51 15.92 5.84
N SER A 327 10.27 14.67 6.24
CA SER A 327 8.98 14.31 6.85
C SER A 327 8.81 14.91 8.26
N VAL A 328 7.68 15.56 8.50
CA VAL A 328 7.32 16.14 9.81
C VAL A 328 6.82 15.06 10.79
N VAL A 329 6.24 13.97 10.27
CA VAL A 329 5.57 12.95 11.11
C VAL A 329 6.54 12.25 12.08
N PRO A 330 7.72 11.73 11.66
CA PRO A 330 8.66 11.13 12.60
C PRO A 330 9.18 12.14 13.65
N ARG A 331 9.32 13.42 13.27
CA ARG A 331 9.76 14.48 14.21
C ARG A 331 8.74 14.73 15.30
N VAL A 332 7.45 14.81 14.95
CA VAL A 332 6.37 14.98 15.94
C VAL A 332 6.33 13.79 16.88
N ALA A 333 6.46 12.57 16.33
CA ALA A 333 6.50 11.35 17.13
C ALA A 333 7.69 11.34 18.12
N LEU A 334 8.90 11.67 17.66
CA LEU A 334 10.10 11.74 18.49
C LEU A 334 10.06 12.87 19.51
N ALA A 335 9.48 14.03 19.16
CA ALA A 335 9.30 15.15 20.09
C ALA A 335 8.38 14.77 21.25
N ARG A 336 7.22 14.17 20.95
CA ARG A 336 6.26 13.69 21.96
C ARG A 336 6.83 12.58 22.82
N LEU A 337 7.54 11.63 22.22
CA LEU A 337 8.23 10.57 22.95
C LEU A 337 9.27 11.15 23.93
N SER A 338 10.10 12.08 23.44
CA SER A 338 11.11 12.74 24.26
C SER A 338 10.49 13.57 25.39
N PHE A 339 9.37 14.25 25.13
CA PHE A 339 8.61 14.93 26.16
C PHE A 339 8.08 13.95 27.22
N ALA A 340 7.50 12.82 26.82
CA ALA A 340 6.98 11.81 27.74
C ALA A 340 8.08 11.27 28.68
N GLU A 341 9.27 11.01 28.15
CA GLU A 341 10.44 10.53 28.89
C GLU A 341 11.15 11.63 29.70
N GLY A 342 10.68 12.87 29.63
CA GLY A 342 11.26 14.01 30.36
C GLY A 342 12.53 14.58 29.74
N ARG A 343 12.93 14.15 28.54
CA ARG A 343 14.02 14.76 27.78
C ARG A 343 13.49 15.98 27.03
N LEU A 344 13.31 17.06 27.78
CA LEU A 344 12.67 18.26 27.28
C LEU A 344 13.52 18.94 26.19
N ASP A 345 14.86 18.83 26.24
CA ASP A 345 15.76 19.50 25.26
C ASP A 345 15.64 18.84 23.89
N ASP A 346 15.62 17.50 23.87
CA ASP A 346 15.36 16.74 22.65
C ASP A 346 13.99 17.08 22.06
N ALA A 347 12.97 17.20 22.90
CA ALA A 347 11.62 17.57 22.45
C ALA A 347 11.62 18.95 21.77
N LEU A 348 12.23 19.98 22.40
CA LEU A 348 12.34 21.31 21.80
C LEU A 348 13.16 21.31 20.51
N ARG A 349 14.25 20.52 20.44
CA ARG A 349 15.04 20.38 19.21
C ARG A 349 14.17 19.85 18.07
N TYR A 350 13.45 18.75 18.27
CA TYR A 350 12.58 18.19 17.24
C TYR A 350 11.46 19.15 16.83
N TYR A 351 10.84 19.87 17.77
CA TYR A 351 9.86 20.89 17.43
C TYR A 351 10.47 22.07 16.66
N GLY A 352 11.68 22.49 17.00
CA GLY A 352 12.43 23.52 16.25
C GLY A 352 12.64 23.11 14.79
N GLU A 353 13.09 21.86 14.56
CA GLU A 353 13.24 21.32 13.20
C GLU A 353 11.92 21.32 12.40
N ILE A 354 10.79 21.09 13.08
CA ILE A 354 9.45 21.13 12.45
C ILE A 354 9.12 22.57 12.01
N LEU A 355 9.41 23.56 12.86
CA LEU A 355 9.19 24.97 12.55
C LEU A 355 10.12 25.46 11.43
N ASP A 356 11.36 24.99 11.38
CA ASP A 356 12.33 25.30 10.32
C ASP A 356 11.89 24.79 8.95
N LEU A 357 11.13 23.68 8.91
CA LEU A 357 10.47 23.18 7.69
C LEU A 357 9.25 24.02 7.26
N GLY A 358 8.94 25.09 8.00
CA GLY A 358 7.84 26.01 7.70
C GLY A 358 6.47 25.50 8.13
N ALA A 359 6.40 24.45 8.97
CA ALA A 359 5.14 23.95 9.48
C ALA A 359 4.48 25.02 10.38
N ARG A 360 3.36 25.57 9.92
CA ARG A 360 2.52 26.49 10.69
C ARG A 360 1.31 25.75 11.22
N ASP A 361 1.47 25.10 12.37
CA ASP A 361 0.42 24.32 13.02
C ASP A 361 0.26 24.76 14.48
N PRO A 362 -0.91 25.27 14.90
CA PRO A 362 -1.13 25.69 16.29
C PRO A 362 -0.94 24.57 17.30
N ARG A 363 -1.08 23.31 16.89
CA ARG A 363 -0.84 22.14 17.76
C ARG A 363 0.63 22.06 18.15
N ILE A 364 1.55 22.38 17.24
CA ILE A 364 3.00 22.35 17.53
C ILE A 364 3.38 23.45 18.52
N SER A 365 2.91 24.68 18.31
CA SER A 365 3.12 25.78 19.29
C SER A 365 2.53 25.43 20.66
N ALA A 366 1.34 24.84 20.72
CA ALA A 366 0.75 24.39 21.97
C ALA A 366 1.57 23.27 22.65
N GLU A 367 2.14 22.34 21.88
CA GLU A 367 3.01 21.28 22.41
C GLU A 367 4.35 21.85 22.91
N ILE A 368 4.96 22.81 22.20
CA ILE A 368 6.14 23.54 22.67
C ILE A 368 5.84 24.26 23.99
N ALA A 369 4.68 24.91 24.10
CA ALA A 369 4.25 25.57 25.34
C ALA A 369 4.17 24.58 26.52
N LEU A 370 3.67 23.36 26.29
CA LEU A 370 3.65 22.31 27.31
C LEU A 370 5.06 21.86 27.72
N VAL A 371 6.02 21.81 26.77
CA VAL A 371 7.42 21.53 27.09
C VAL A 371 7.99 22.61 28.02
N HIS A 372 7.74 23.89 27.71
CA HIS A 372 8.18 25.01 28.55
C HIS A 372 7.45 25.08 29.90
N GLU A 373 6.16 24.75 29.97
CA GLU A 373 5.42 24.63 31.24
C GLU A 373 6.05 23.56 32.13
N ARG A 374 6.45 22.42 31.57
CA ARG A 374 7.17 21.36 32.32
C ARG A 374 8.59 21.75 32.73
N ARG A 375 9.20 22.72 32.06
CA ARG A 375 10.47 23.36 32.46
C ARG A 375 10.31 24.47 33.50
N GLU A 376 9.07 24.86 33.80
CA GLU A 376 8.74 26.10 34.52
C GLU A 376 9.23 27.39 33.82
N ASP A 377 9.46 27.34 32.51
CA ASP A 377 9.79 28.50 31.68
C ASP A 377 8.48 29.13 31.17
N PHE A 378 7.76 29.78 32.09
CA PHE A 378 6.39 30.24 31.81
C PHE A 378 6.31 31.36 30.79
N ASP A 379 7.37 32.18 30.64
CA ASP A 379 7.41 33.24 29.64
C ASP A 379 7.37 32.67 28.21
N GLN A 380 8.17 31.64 27.96
CA GLN A 380 8.14 30.92 26.68
C GLN A 380 6.84 30.13 26.52
N ALA A 381 6.31 29.54 27.60
CA ALA A 381 5.02 28.84 27.55
C ALA A 381 3.87 29.79 27.15
N ILE A 382 3.80 30.98 27.76
CA ILE A 382 2.83 32.02 27.44
C ILE A 382 2.95 32.43 25.98
N THR A 383 4.17 32.76 25.54
CA THR A 383 4.45 33.17 24.15
C THR A 383 3.96 32.14 23.14
N ASN A 384 4.25 30.86 23.38
CA ASN A 384 3.86 29.78 22.47
C ASN A 384 2.35 29.50 22.49
N TYR A 385 1.68 29.63 23.65
CA TYR A 385 0.22 29.56 23.71
C TYR A 385 -0.44 30.74 22.98
N GLU A 386 0.11 31.94 23.08
CA GLU A 386 -0.36 33.11 22.34
C GLU A 386 -0.22 32.90 20.83
N GLN A 387 0.94 32.42 20.36
CA GLN A 387 1.15 32.07 18.95
C GLN A 387 0.15 31.00 18.45
N ALA A 388 -0.14 29.98 19.26
CA ALA A 388 -1.16 28.99 18.91
C ALA A 388 -2.56 29.64 18.80
N LEU A 389 -2.90 30.54 19.73
CA LEU A 389 -4.16 31.27 19.73
C LEU A 389 -4.29 32.31 18.61
N GLU A 390 -3.19 32.85 18.08
CA GLU A 390 -3.24 33.71 16.88
C GLU A 390 -3.85 32.97 15.68
N LEU A 391 -3.56 31.67 15.55
CA LEU A 391 -4.07 30.82 14.46
C LEU A 391 -5.47 30.27 14.76
N VAL A 392 -5.78 30.01 16.04
CA VAL A 392 -7.09 29.49 16.47
C VAL A 392 -7.66 30.29 17.66
N PRO A 393 -8.13 31.54 17.44
CA PRO A 393 -8.51 32.45 18.52
C PRO A 393 -9.67 31.98 19.38
N GLU A 394 -10.49 31.04 18.91
CA GLU A 394 -11.65 30.52 19.65
C GLU A 394 -11.40 29.20 20.38
N ASN A 395 -10.16 28.70 20.38
CA ASN A 395 -9.85 27.45 21.06
C ASN A 395 -9.92 27.61 22.59
N ALA A 396 -10.97 27.06 23.20
CA ALA A 396 -11.24 27.16 24.63
C ALA A 396 -10.17 26.45 25.49
N GLN A 397 -9.64 25.31 25.01
CA GLN A 397 -8.60 24.56 25.70
C GLN A 397 -7.30 25.36 25.81
N LEU A 398 -6.89 26.03 24.72
CA LEU A 398 -5.70 26.88 24.72
C LEU A 398 -5.89 28.14 25.59
N LYS A 399 -7.06 28.79 25.53
CA LYS A 399 -7.38 29.92 26.45
C LYS A 399 -7.29 29.50 27.92
N ALA A 400 -7.82 28.32 28.25
CA ALA A 400 -7.75 27.78 29.60
C ALA A 400 -6.30 27.44 30.02
N ALA A 401 -5.51 26.87 29.13
CA ALA A 401 -4.10 26.58 29.38
C ALA A 401 -3.28 27.85 29.62
N LEU A 402 -3.41 28.86 28.74
CA LEU A 402 -2.78 30.16 28.91
C LEU A 402 -3.19 30.84 30.21
N SER A 403 -4.48 30.82 30.55
CA SER A 403 -4.97 31.41 31.81
C SER A 403 -4.42 30.69 33.03
N ARG A 404 -4.29 29.36 32.99
CA ARG A 404 -3.67 28.57 34.06
C ARG A 404 -2.22 29.00 34.26
N VAL A 405 -1.44 29.09 33.19
CA VAL A 405 -0.02 29.48 33.28
C VAL A 405 0.14 30.91 33.78
N ARG A 406 -0.64 31.86 33.26
CA ARG A 406 -0.62 33.26 33.74
C ARG A 406 -0.94 33.37 35.23
N ARG A 407 -1.90 32.59 35.74
CA ARG A 407 -2.21 32.56 37.17
C ARG A 407 -1.03 32.04 38.00
N ILE A 408 -0.31 31.03 37.51
CA ILE A 408 0.89 30.53 38.19
C ILE A 408 1.94 31.65 38.28
N VAL A 409 2.19 32.37 37.19
CA VAL A 409 3.13 33.51 37.18
C VAL A 409 2.71 34.59 38.17
N GLU A 410 1.44 35.01 38.14
CA GLU A 410 0.91 36.02 39.06
C GLU A 410 1.03 35.60 40.53
N GLU A 411 0.75 34.33 40.85
CA GLU A 411 0.90 33.79 42.20
C GLU A 411 2.37 33.78 42.66
N ARG A 412 3.32 33.48 41.75
CA ARG A 412 4.76 33.55 42.03
C ARG A 412 5.23 34.98 42.26
N GLU A 413 4.86 35.90 41.38
CA GLU A 413 5.21 37.32 41.51
C GLU A 413 4.72 37.88 42.85
N LYS A 414 3.46 37.59 43.22
CA LYS A 414 2.89 38.01 44.51
C LYS A 414 3.63 37.41 45.71
N ALA A 415 4.11 36.18 45.61
CA ALA A 415 4.90 35.56 46.67
C ALA A 415 6.24 36.29 46.83
N ILE A 416 6.91 36.60 45.72
CA ILE A 416 8.18 37.36 45.70
C ILE A 416 7.97 38.77 46.26
N GLU A 417 6.91 39.48 45.86
CA GLU A 417 6.55 40.79 46.41
C GLU A 417 6.29 40.76 47.92
N SER A 418 5.79 39.63 48.44
CA SER A 418 5.56 39.40 49.86
C SER A 418 6.81 38.96 50.62
N ASN A 419 8.00 39.09 50.01
CA ASN A 419 9.29 38.66 50.56
C ASN A 419 9.32 37.17 50.94
N LYS A 420 8.61 36.34 50.17
CA LYS A 420 8.71 34.88 50.25
C LYS A 420 9.80 34.39 49.31
N ILE A 421 10.45 33.31 49.71
CA ILE A 421 11.47 32.62 48.92
C ILE A 421 10.99 31.20 48.61
N ARG A 422 11.46 30.64 47.50
CA ARG A 422 11.24 29.23 47.16
C ARG A 422 12.57 28.51 47.26
N VAL A 423 12.58 27.37 47.95
CA VAL A 423 13.81 26.59 48.15
C VAL A 423 13.59 25.12 47.86
N ARG A 424 14.68 24.44 47.52
CA ARG A 424 14.78 22.99 47.62
C ARG A 424 15.54 22.60 48.88
N GLN A 425 15.20 21.45 49.46
CA GLN A 425 15.94 20.85 50.55
C GLN A 425 16.34 19.41 50.27
N ILE A 426 17.41 18.97 50.92
CA ILE A 426 17.71 17.57 51.18
C ILE A 426 17.85 17.43 52.69
N VAL A 427 17.05 16.57 53.31
CA VAL A 427 17.17 16.27 54.74
C VAL A 427 17.61 14.82 54.95
N VAL A 428 18.62 14.62 55.80
CA VAL A 428 19.17 13.30 56.14
C VAL A 428 19.34 13.13 57.64
N ALA A 429 19.40 11.89 58.11
CA ALA A 429 19.37 11.58 59.54
C ALA A 429 20.69 11.88 60.27
N THR A 430 21.84 11.85 59.59
CA THR A 430 23.15 12.00 60.21
C THR A 430 24.00 13.06 59.53
N ARG A 431 24.97 13.61 60.29
CA ARG A 431 25.89 14.62 59.77
C ARG A 431 26.78 14.05 58.67
N GLU A 432 27.23 12.81 58.83
CA GLU A 432 28.07 12.12 57.85
C GLU A 432 27.35 11.94 56.51
N ALA A 433 26.04 11.66 56.53
CA ALA A 433 25.23 11.59 55.32
C ALA A 433 25.10 12.97 54.64
N ALA A 434 24.92 14.04 55.42
CA ALA A 434 24.81 15.38 54.88
C ALA A 434 26.13 15.83 54.24
N ASP A 435 27.26 15.56 54.88
CA ASP A 435 28.58 15.87 54.33
C ASP A 435 28.84 15.09 53.02
N ALA A 436 28.34 13.86 52.89
CA ALA A 436 28.42 13.07 51.66
C ALA A 436 27.56 13.66 50.52
N VAL A 437 26.35 14.13 50.82
CA VAL A 437 25.48 14.81 49.85
C VAL A 437 26.13 16.13 49.40
N MET A 438 26.65 16.95 50.32
CA MET A 438 27.36 18.19 49.99
C MET A 438 28.53 17.95 49.03
N LYS A 439 29.29 16.87 49.24
CA LYS A 439 30.39 16.49 48.35
C LYS A 439 29.92 16.19 46.92
N ARG A 440 28.75 15.57 46.76
CA ARG A 440 28.16 15.26 45.44
C ARG A 440 27.64 16.53 44.75
N LEU A 441 26.94 17.39 45.50
CA LEU A 441 26.44 18.68 44.99
C LEU A 441 27.58 19.58 44.53
N THR A 442 28.63 19.71 45.33
CA THR A 442 29.82 20.50 44.97
C THR A 442 30.60 19.91 43.78
N ALA A 443 30.42 18.62 43.49
CA ALA A 443 30.95 17.98 42.28
C ALA A 443 30.04 18.14 41.05
N GLY A 444 28.94 18.88 41.14
CA GLY A 444 28.03 19.18 40.04
C GLY A 444 26.87 18.20 39.87
N ALA A 445 26.55 17.39 40.88
CA ALA A 445 25.36 16.54 40.85
C ALA A 445 24.07 17.38 40.88
N ASP A 446 23.02 16.92 40.18
CA ASP A 446 21.71 17.57 40.20
C ASP A 446 21.07 17.49 41.59
N PHE A 447 20.61 18.63 42.09
CA PHE A 447 20.03 18.73 43.43
C PHE A 447 18.74 17.92 43.56
N ALA A 448 17.85 17.97 42.56
CA ALA A 448 16.55 17.33 42.65
C ALA A 448 16.66 15.80 42.55
N GLU A 449 17.57 15.28 41.73
CA GLU A 449 17.89 13.84 41.70
C GLU A 449 18.43 13.37 43.05
N LEU A 450 19.37 14.11 43.63
CA LEU A 450 19.91 13.80 44.96
C LEU A 450 18.85 13.85 46.06
N ALA A 451 17.94 14.83 46.02
CA ALA A 451 16.83 14.93 46.94
C ALA A 451 15.90 13.71 46.84
N ARG A 452 15.54 13.30 45.61
CA ARG A 452 14.73 12.09 45.36
C ARG A 452 15.42 10.83 45.88
N GLU A 453 16.73 10.74 45.76
CA GLU A 453 17.53 9.59 46.17
C GLU A 453 17.64 9.51 47.71
N THR A 454 18.02 10.63 48.34
CA THR A 454 18.59 10.63 49.70
C THR A 454 17.70 11.27 50.76
N SER A 455 16.75 12.14 50.40
CA SER A 455 15.96 12.85 51.41
C SER A 455 15.05 11.89 52.17
N ILE A 456 15.01 12.05 53.49
CA ILE A 456 14.24 11.17 54.40
C ILE A 456 12.78 11.59 54.57
N ASP A 457 12.39 12.77 54.07
CA ASP A 457 11.05 13.32 54.18
C ASP A 457 10.27 13.25 52.84
N SER A 458 9.02 13.71 52.86
CA SER A 458 8.15 13.73 51.67
C SER A 458 8.62 14.71 50.59
N SER A 459 9.47 15.70 50.91
CA SER A 459 10.01 16.60 49.88
C SER A 459 10.84 15.85 48.83
N ARG A 460 11.31 14.62 49.11
CA ARG A 460 11.93 13.77 48.09
C ARG A 460 11.07 13.62 46.83
N ASP A 461 9.75 13.58 46.97
CA ASP A 461 8.82 13.33 45.85
C ASP A 461 8.76 14.54 44.90
N SER A 462 9.06 15.75 45.39
CA SER A 462 9.14 16.99 44.62
C SER A 462 10.59 17.38 44.27
N GLY A 463 11.57 16.48 44.40
CA GLY A 463 12.98 16.83 44.20
C GLY A 463 13.50 17.86 45.21
N GLY A 464 12.94 17.83 46.42
CA GLY A 464 13.29 18.71 47.53
C GLY A 464 12.51 20.02 47.57
N ASP A 465 11.69 20.34 46.56
CA ASP A 465 11.00 21.62 46.48
C ASP A 465 9.93 21.77 47.58
N LEU A 466 10.09 22.81 48.40
CA LEU A 466 9.20 23.15 49.51
C LEU A 466 8.15 24.20 49.15
N GLY A 467 8.19 24.76 47.94
CA GLY A 467 7.35 25.90 47.58
C GLY A 467 7.78 27.19 48.28
N PHE A 468 6.92 28.21 48.19
CA PHE A 468 7.17 29.52 48.75
C PHE A 468 6.88 29.59 50.24
N PHE A 469 7.81 30.13 51.01
CA PHE A 469 7.58 30.50 52.41
C PHE A 469 8.19 31.86 52.76
N GLY A 470 7.62 32.51 53.76
CA GLY A 470 8.04 33.81 54.27
C GLY A 470 8.49 33.77 55.73
N PRO A 471 8.81 34.94 56.33
CA PRO A 471 9.34 35.01 57.68
C PRO A 471 8.35 34.47 58.72
N GLY A 472 8.83 33.62 59.62
CA GLY A 472 8.05 32.99 60.67
C GLY A 472 7.21 31.77 60.23
N GLU A 473 7.39 31.29 58.99
CA GLU A 473 6.68 30.11 58.46
C GLU A 473 7.51 28.82 58.62
N MET A 474 8.81 28.92 58.91
CA MET A 474 9.73 27.77 59.07
C MET A 474 10.45 27.75 60.43
N ILE A 475 11.10 26.63 60.74
CA ILE A 475 11.92 26.49 61.96
C ILE A 475 13.08 27.52 61.90
N PRO A 476 13.39 28.25 63.00
CA PRO A 476 14.29 29.40 62.97
C PRO A 476 15.67 29.11 62.35
N GLU A 477 16.29 27.98 62.66
CA GLU A 477 17.61 27.61 62.14
C GLU A 477 17.57 27.36 60.62
N PHE A 478 16.49 26.76 60.12
CA PHE A 478 16.27 26.55 58.70
C PHE A 478 15.97 27.86 57.98
N GLU A 479 15.07 28.67 58.53
CA GLU A 479 14.65 29.95 57.95
C GLU A 479 15.83 30.91 57.82
N GLN A 480 16.62 31.05 58.90
CA GLN A 480 17.79 31.91 58.91
C GLN A 480 18.81 31.49 57.84
N ALA A 481 19.03 30.19 57.67
CA ALA A 481 19.93 29.68 56.66
C ALA A 481 19.38 29.91 55.24
N ALA A 482 18.10 29.65 55.01
CA ALA A 482 17.46 29.76 53.70
C ALA A 482 17.34 31.21 53.21
N MET A 483 16.95 32.15 54.08
CA MET A 483 16.76 33.56 53.73
C MET A 483 18.06 34.31 53.44
N GLY A 484 19.18 33.79 53.93
CA GLY A 484 20.51 34.36 53.64
C GLY A 484 21.06 33.98 52.27
N LEU A 485 20.43 33.06 51.54
CA LEU A 485 20.92 32.55 50.27
C LEU A 485 20.55 33.46 49.09
N GLU A 486 21.47 33.59 48.15
CA GLU A 486 21.17 34.03 46.78
C GLU A 486 20.56 32.89 45.95
N VAL A 487 19.87 33.23 44.85
CA VAL A 487 19.26 32.21 43.96
C VAL A 487 20.37 31.34 43.36
N GLY A 488 20.21 30.03 43.48
CA GLY A 488 21.19 29.02 43.08
C GLY A 488 22.26 28.70 44.13
N GLU A 489 22.29 29.44 45.24
CA GLU A 489 23.26 29.21 46.33
C GLU A 489 22.85 28.02 47.21
N LEU A 490 23.85 27.24 47.64
CA LEU A 490 23.69 26.15 48.59
C LEU A 490 24.02 26.63 50.01
N SER A 491 23.20 26.25 50.98
CA SER A 491 23.55 26.40 52.40
C SER A 491 24.68 25.46 52.78
N GLY A 492 25.34 25.77 53.91
CA GLY A 492 26.04 24.74 54.68
C GLY A 492 25.06 23.71 55.26
N VAL A 493 25.59 22.70 55.96
CA VAL A 493 24.73 21.72 56.65
C VAL A 493 24.05 22.39 57.84
N VAL A 494 22.72 22.47 57.81
CA VAL A 494 21.87 23.05 58.85
C VAL A 494 21.28 21.94 59.71
N GLN A 495 21.50 21.98 61.03
CA GLN A 495 20.90 21.00 61.94
C GLN A 495 19.58 21.53 62.50
N THR A 496 18.52 20.72 62.42
CA THR A 496 17.22 20.98 63.04
C THR A 496 16.77 19.74 63.84
N PRO A 497 15.65 19.80 64.59
CA PRO A 497 15.07 18.61 65.21
C PRO A 497 14.66 17.51 64.23
N MET A 498 14.51 17.83 62.94
CA MET A 498 14.09 16.89 61.90
C MET A 498 15.26 16.19 61.20
N GLY A 499 16.49 16.69 61.38
CA GLY A 499 17.69 16.11 60.78
C GLY A 499 18.70 17.16 60.35
N PHE A 500 19.54 16.78 59.38
CA PHE A 500 20.55 17.63 58.77
C PHE A 500 20.09 18.03 57.38
N HIS A 501 19.92 19.33 57.15
CA HIS A 501 19.39 19.91 55.94
C HIS A 501 20.50 20.53 55.10
N ILE A 502 20.38 20.39 53.79
CA ILE A 502 21.08 21.19 52.79
C ILE A 502 19.99 21.90 52.00
N ILE A 503 20.09 23.22 51.89
CA ILE A 503 19.06 24.07 51.33
C ILE A 503 19.63 24.73 50.07
N MET A 504 18.85 24.82 49.01
CA MET A 504 19.18 25.59 47.82
C MET A 504 18.05 26.57 47.54
N ARG A 505 18.36 27.87 47.46
CA ARG A 505 17.35 28.84 47.03
C ARG A 505 17.16 28.72 45.52
N ILE A 506 15.90 28.64 45.08
CA ILE A 506 15.56 28.56 43.65
C ILE A 506 14.81 29.79 43.16
N GLU A 507 14.12 30.52 44.04
CA GLU A 507 13.52 31.86 43.77
C GLU A 507 13.62 32.77 45.00
#